data_AF-A0AAQ3WU28-F1
#
_entry.id   AF-A0AAQ3WU28-F1
#
_cell.length_a   1.000
_cell.length_b   1.000
_cell.length_c   1.000
_cell.angle_alpha   90.00
_cell.angle_beta   90.00
_cell.angle_gamma   90.00
#
_symmetry.space_group_name_H-M   'P 1'
#
loop_
_entity.id
_entity.type
_entity.pdbx_description
1 polymer ?
#
loop_
_entity_poly.entity_id
_entity_poly.type
_entity_poly.pdbx_seq_one_letter_code
_entity_poly.pdbx_strand_id
1 'polypeptide(L)'
;MSPATATTSPSAPAKPTPLGGVGRLDAAVSLRLHSLFLPVPRLLLKALEVAGDGRIWLPVPISLLLLSASPANASGAVSPLLAGLVAGLVLDLVLVGLVKVVVRRPRPAYNAKDMYVAVAADHWSFPSGHSSRAFLVAAFLAGSGFRPREALFLWAAATSASRVLLGRHYVLDVVAGACLGVFEAWLSNLFLRFIAPDTVRITKDEELTFLQFTAKGLLIKL
;
A
#
# COMPACT_ATOMS: atom_id res chain seq x y z
N MET A 1 1.78 43.55 -41.96
CA MET A 1 0.85 42.65 -41.23
C MET A 1 1.57 42.17 -39.97
N SER A 2 1.31 42.81 -38.83
CA SER A 2 1.95 42.48 -37.55
C SER A 2 1.15 41.41 -36.81
N PRO A 3 1.79 40.44 -36.11
CA PRO A 3 1.07 39.43 -35.35
C PRO A 3 0.58 39.99 -34.01
N ALA A 4 -0.65 39.61 -33.63
CA ALA A 4 -1.32 40.05 -32.43
C ALA A 4 -0.73 39.42 -31.15
N THR A 5 -0.38 40.26 -30.19
CA THR A 5 0.06 39.90 -28.85
C THR A 5 -1.12 39.34 -28.04
N ALA A 6 -1.10 38.03 -27.75
CA ALA A 6 -2.05 37.41 -26.84
C ALA A 6 -1.68 37.75 -25.39
N THR A 7 -2.44 38.66 -24.77
CA THR A 7 -2.40 38.94 -23.34
C THR A 7 -3.04 37.78 -22.58
N THR A 8 -2.23 36.98 -21.90
CA THR A 8 -2.72 36.01 -20.92
C THR A 8 -3.05 36.76 -19.63
N SER A 9 -4.34 36.82 -19.28
CA SER A 9 -4.80 37.33 -18.01
C SER A 9 -4.38 36.40 -16.86
N PRO A 10 -3.98 36.91 -15.68
CA PRO A 10 -3.68 36.08 -14.53
C PRO A 10 -4.96 35.43 -14.03
N SER A 11 -4.99 34.09 -14.02
CA SER A 11 -6.09 33.30 -13.48
C SER A 11 -6.38 33.69 -12.03
N ALA A 12 -7.64 34.01 -11.74
CA ALA A 12 -8.12 34.37 -10.41
C ALA A 12 -7.71 33.34 -9.33
N PRO A 13 -7.43 33.78 -8.08
CA PRO A 13 -7.09 32.88 -6.99
C PRO A 13 -8.27 31.96 -6.67
N ALA A 14 -8.03 30.65 -6.67
CA ALA A 14 -9.03 29.64 -6.35
C ALA A 14 -9.65 29.87 -4.96
N LYS A 15 -10.98 29.83 -4.87
CA LYS A 15 -11.74 30.01 -3.63
C LYS A 15 -11.27 29.01 -2.55
N PRO A 16 -11.09 29.44 -1.29
CA PRO A 16 -10.77 28.54 -0.19
C PRO A 16 -11.98 27.63 0.11
N THR A 17 -11.81 26.33 -0.09
CA THR A 17 -12.78 25.29 0.24
C THR A 17 -12.88 25.10 1.77
N PRO A 18 -14.03 24.65 2.31
CA PRO A 18 -14.35 24.72 3.74
C PRO A 18 -13.64 23.67 4.62
N LEU A 19 -12.74 22.85 4.06
CA LEU A 19 -11.82 21.95 4.79
C LEU A 19 -10.54 22.66 5.28
N GLY A 20 -10.59 23.99 5.34
CA GLY A 20 -9.42 24.88 5.37
C GLY A 20 -8.44 24.68 6.52
N GLY A 21 -8.83 24.12 7.67
CA GLY A 21 -7.91 23.90 8.80
C GLY A 21 -7.07 22.62 8.66
N VAL A 22 -7.76 21.47 8.61
CA VAL A 22 -7.12 20.14 8.63
C VAL A 22 -6.32 19.89 7.35
N GLY A 23 -6.86 20.27 6.19
CA GLY A 23 -6.14 20.10 4.91
C GLY A 23 -4.88 20.95 4.83
N ARG A 24 -4.89 22.17 5.40
CA ARG A 24 -3.70 23.05 5.46
C ARG A 24 -2.68 22.52 6.46
N LEU A 25 -3.13 22.02 7.61
CA LEU A 25 -2.26 21.39 8.60
C LEU A 25 -1.57 20.16 8.02
N ASP A 26 -2.32 19.26 7.38
CA ASP A 26 -1.77 18.07 6.71
C ASP A 26 -0.75 18.46 5.63
N ALA A 27 -1.05 19.48 4.82
CA ALA A 27 -0.10 20.00 3.84
C ALA A 27 1.17 20.56 4.48
N ALA A 28 1.06 21.33 5.57
CA ALA A 28 2.20 21.90 6.29
C ALA A 28 3.07 20.81 6.95
N VAL A 29 2.44 19.84 7.61
CA VAL A 29 3.13 18.70 8.22
C VAL A 29 3.82 17.86 7.15
N SER A 30 3.14 17.56 6.04
CA SER A 30 3.71 16.79 4.94
C SER A 30 4.89 17.49 4.29
N LEU A 31 4.81 18.81 4.10
CA LEU A 31 5.92 19.61 3.58
C LEU A 31 7.11 19.62 4.55
N ARG A 32 6.85 19.76 5.85
CA ARG A 32 7.91 19.74 6.88
C ARG A 32 8.60 18.37 6.95
N LEU A 33 7.85 17.28 6.86
CA LEU A 33 8.42 15.94 6.79
C LEU A 33 9.24 15.76 5.51
N HIS A 34 8.71 16.18 4.36
CA HIS A 34 9.46 16.14 3.11
C HIS A 34 10.79 16.91 3.20
N SER A 35 10.78 18.13 3.77
CA SER A 35 11.98 18.97 3.87
C SER A 35 13.03 18.43 4.86
N LEU A 36 12.60 17.92 6.02
CA LEU A 36 13.49 17.34 7.03
C LEU A 36 14.23 16.10 6.52
N PHE A 37 13.60 15.35 5.61
CA PHE A 37 14.14 14.08 5.10
C PHE A 37 14.73 14.20 3.68
N LEU A 38 14.94 15.42 3.17
CA LEU A 38 15.74 15.65 1.96
C LEU A 38 17.15 15.02 1.99
N PRO A 39 17.84 14.91 3.15
CA PRO A 39 19.15 14.24 3.22
C PRO A 39 19.09 12.72 2.98
N VAL A 40 17.92 12.08 3.10
CA VAL A 40 17.80 10.63 2.88
C VAL A 40 18.08 10.32 1.41
N PRO A 41 18.92 9.31 1.10
CA PRO A 41 19.23 8.95 -0.28
C PRO A 41 17.96 8.69 -1.09
N ARG A 42 17.75 9.49 -2.15
CA ARG A 42 16.58 9.36 -3.04
C ARG A 42 16.44 7.97 -3.64
N LEU A 43 17.55 7.28 -3.88
CA LEU A 43 17.56 5.90 -4.38
C LEU A 43 16.85 4.94 -3.41
N LEU A 44 17.11 5.05 -2.11
CA LEU A 44 16.47 4.23 -1.09
C LEU A 44 14.96 4.46 -1.07
N LEU A 45 14.54 5.73 -1.10
CA LEU A 45 13.11 6.07 -1.12
C LEU A 45 12.42 5.57 -2.39
N LYS A 46 13.08 5.67 -3.56
CA LYS A 46 12.57 5.11 -4.81
C LYS A 46 12.51 3.58 -4.79
N ALA A 47 13.51 2.92 -4.19
CA ALA A 47 13.49 1.47 -4.03
C ALA A 47 12.31 1.01 -3.16
N LEU A 48 12.02 1.72 -2.07
CA LEU A 48 10.83 1.48 -1.25
C LEU A 48 9.52 1.75 -2.02
N GLU A 49 9.46 2.81 -2.84
CA GLU A 49 8.32 3.05 -3.73
C GLU A 49 8.10 1.89 -4.69
N VAL A 50 9.15 1.45 -5.40
CA VAL A 50 9.08 0.32 -6.35
C VAL A 50 8.69 -0.97 -5.63
N ALA A 51 9.22 -1.21 -4.43
CA ALA A 51 8.88 -2.37 -3.62
C ALA A 51 7.38 -2.43 -3.28
N GLY A 52 6.69 -1.29 -3.17
CA GLY A 52 5.24 -1.21 -2.95
C GLY A 52 4.38 -1.05 -4.21
N ASP A 53 4.98 -1.06 -5.40
CA ASP A 53 4.30 -0.76 -6.65
C ASP A 53 3.39 -1.92 -7.09
N GLY A 54 2.15 -1.60 -7.45
CA GLY A 54 1.15 -2.57 -7.92
C GLY A 54 1.55 -3.27 -9.22
N ARG A 55 2.43 -2.68 -10.04
CA ARG A 55 2.97 -3.31 -11.25
C ARG A 55 3.80 -4.56 -10.96
N ILE A 56 4.36 -4.67 -9.76
CA ILE A 56 5.07 -5.87 -9.30
C ILE A 56 4.11 -6.78 -8.54
N TRP A 57 3.33 -6.20 -7.63
CA TRP A 57 2.47 -6.96 -6.72
C TRP A 57 1.26 -7.62 -7.37
N LEU A 58 0.78 -7.16 -8.53
CA LEU A 58 -0.33 -7.85 -9.24
C LEU A 58 0.15 -9.00 -10.13
N PRO A 59 1.10 -8.82 -11.07
CA PRO A 59 1.47 -9.89 -11.99
C PRO A 59 2.13 -11.08 -11.29
N VAL A 60 2.97 -10.83 -10.28
CA VAL A 60 3.76 -11.91 -9.64
C VAL A 60 2.85 -12.94 -8.93
N PRO A 61 1.93 -12.56 -8.01
CA PRO A 61 1.03 -13.53 -7.38
C PRO A 61 0.07 -14.20 -8.36
N ILE A 62 -0.37 -13.48 -9.41
CA ILE A 62 -1.22 -14.07 -10.47
C ILE A 62 -0.45 -15.15 -11.23
N SER A 63 0.78 -14.88 -11.66
CA SER A 63 1.62 -15.87 -12.36
C SER A 63 1.88 -17.09 -11.48
N LEU A 64 2.20 -16.89 -10.20
CA LEU A 64 2.40 -17.99 -9.25
C LEU A 64 1.11 -18.79 -9.04
N LEU A 65 -0.05 -18.13 -8.96
CA LEU A 65 -1.34 -18.79 -8.82
C LEU A 65 -1.63 -19.69 -10.03
N LEU A 66 -1.45 -19.18 -11.25
CA LEU A 66 -1.66 -19.93 -12.48
C LEU A 66 -0.71 -21.14 -12.60
N LEU A 67 0.55 -21.00 -12.19
CA LEU A 67 1.51 -22.11 -12.15
C LEU A 67 1.16 -23.15 -11.09
N SER A 68 0.63 -22.72 -9.93
CA SER A 68 0.19 -23.61 -8.85
C SER A 68 -1.12 -24.35 -9.15
N ALA A 69 -1.94 -23.81 -10.07
CA ALA A 69 -3.18 -24.43 -10.53
C ALA A 69 -2.94 -25.59 -11.52
N SER A 70 -1.70 -25.81 -11.94
CA SER A 70 -1.36 -26.90 -12.85
C SER A 70 -1.48 -28.26 -12.13
N PRO A 71 -2.10 -29.29 -12.75
CA PRO A 71 -2.33 -30.61 -12.12
C PRO A 71 -1.06 -31.30 -11.56
N ALA A 72 0.12 -30.88 -12.03
CA ALA A 72 1.41 -31.40 -11.59
C ALA A 72 1.89 -30.89 -10.21
N ASN A 73 1.30 -29.81 -9.68
CA ASN A 73 1.80 -29.07 -8.50
C ASN A 73 0.79 -29.01 -7.34
N ALA A 74 -0.09 -30.02 -7.21
CA ALA A 74 -1.19 -30.09 -6.23
C ALA A 74 -0.75 -30.22 -4.75
N SER A 75 0.18 -29.37 -4.29
CA SER A 75 0.48 -29.14 -2.88
C SER A 75 -0.61 -28.22 -2.31
N GLY A 76 -1.58 -28.82 -1.63
CA GLY A 76 -2.92 -28.27 -1.35
C GLY A 76 -3.06 -27.03 -0.45
N ALA A 77 -2.00 -26.25 -0.20
CA ALA A 77 -2.06 -25.07 0.69
C ALA A 77 -1.57 -23.75 0.04
N VAL A 78 -0.76 -23.80 -1.02
CA VAL A 78 -0.18 -22.58 -1.63
C VAL A 78 -1.19 -21.88 -2.54
N SER A 79 -1.99 -22.64 -3.30
CA SER A 79 -2.96 -22.08 -4.24
C SER A 79 -4.09 -21.28 -3.57
N PRO A 80 -4.65 -21.65 -2.41
CA PRO A 80 -5.67 -20.83 -1.76
C PRO A 80 -5.10 -19.54 -1.16
N LEU A 81 -3.88 -19.59 -0.60
CA LEU A 81 -3.21 -18.40 -0.05
C LEU A 81 -2.97 -17.36 -1.16
N LEU A 82 -2.46 -17.81 -2.31
CA LEU A 82 -2.28 -16.96 -3.48
C LEU A 82 -3.61 -16.44 -4.02
N ALA A 83 -4.66 -17.26 -4.05
CA ALA A 83 -6.00 -16.83 -4.45
C ALA A 83 -6.56 -15.74 -3.51
N GLY A 84 -6.40 -15.89 -2.20
CA GLY A 84 -6.77 -14.88 -1.21
C GLY A 84 -6.02 -13.57 -1.42
N LEU A 85 -4.69 -13.64 -1.60
CA LEU A 85 -3.85 -12.47 -1.85
C LEU A 85 -4.26 -11.74 -3.14
N VAL A 86 -4.43 -12.48 -4.24
CA VAL A 86 -4.87 -11.91 -5.53
C VAL A 86 -6.24 -11.25 -5.40
N ALA A 87 -7.19 -11.91 -4.73
CA ALA A 87 -8.52 -11.33 -4.48
C ALA A 87 -8.42 -10.01 -3.69
N GLY A 88 -7.57 -9.96 -2.66
CA GLY A 88 -7.29 -8.74 -1.90
C GLY A 88 -6.68 -7.63 -2.77
N LEU A 89 -5.69 -7.94 -3.59
CA LEU A 89 -5.03 -6.95 -4.45
C LEU A 89 -5.95 -6.40 -5.56
N VAL A 90 -6.85 -7.23 -6.08
CA VAL A 90 -7.89 -6.78 -7.01
C VAL A 90 -8.88 -5.86 -6.29
N LEU A 91 -9.27 -6.20 -5.06
CA LEU A 91 -10.14 -5.37 -4.23
C LEU A 91 -9.49 -4.00 -3.94
N ASP A 92 -8.20 -3.96 -3.57
CA ASP A 92 -7.41 -2.72 -3.39
C ASP A 92 -7.47 -1.83 -4.63
N LEU A 93 -7.21 -2.41 -5.81
CA LEU A 93 -7.24 -1.66 -7.07
C LEU A 93 -8.60 -0.99 -7.32
N VAL A 94 -9.69 -1.74 -7.07
CA VAL A 94 -11.06 -1.26 -7.28
C VAL A 94 -11.43 -0.18 -6.25
N LEU A 95 -11.21 -0.43 -4.96
CA LEU A 95 -11.61 0.48 -3.89
C LEU A 95 -10.78 1.77 -3.91
N VAL A 96 -9.45 1.67 -4.04
CA VAL A 96 -8.59 2.86 -4.18
C VAL A 96 -8.98 3.65 -5.42
N GLY A 97 -9.24 2.99 -6.56
CA GLY A 97 -9.69 3.63 -7.78
C GLY A 97 -11.00 4.39 -7.59
N LEU A 98 -11.99 3.76 -6.94
CA LEU A 98 -13.29 4.37 -6.66
C LEU A 98 -13.16 5.59 -5.75
N VAL A 99 -12.43 5.47 -4.63
CA VAL A 99 -12.25 6.58 -3.68
C VAL A 99 -11.50 7.73 -4.35
N LYS A 100 -10.49 7.46 -5.19
CA LYS A 100 -9.77 8.49 -5.96
C LYS A 100 -10.72 9.28 -6.88
N VAL A 101 -11.65 8.60 -7.56
CA VAL A 101 -12.62 9.24 -8.46
C VAL A 101 -13.64 10.09 -7.70
N VAL A 102 -13.99 9.71 -6.47
CA VAL A 102 -14.92 10.44 -5.60
C VAL A 102 -14.25 11.65 -4.93
N VAL A 103 -13.10 11.46 -4.28
CA VAL A 103 -12.47 12.48 -3.44
C VAL A 103 -11.69 13.51 -4.26
N ARG A 104 -11.06 13.09 -5.37
CA ARG A 104 -10.32 13.95 -6.31
C ARG A 104 -9.37 14.94 -5.64
N ARG A 105 -8.67 14.50 -4.60
CA ARG A 105 -7.70 15.35 -3.90
C ARG A 105 -6.47 15.59 -4.79
N PRO A 106 -6.04 16.83 -5.01
CA PRO A 106 -4.81 17.11 -5.75
C PRO A 106 -3.58 16.63 -4.99
N ARG A 107 -2.51 16.31 -5.72
CA ARG A 107 -1.21 15.92 -5.17
C ARG A 107 -0.44 17.11 -4.57
N PRO A 108 0.59 16.86 -3.75
CA PRO A 108 1.44 17.93 -3.23
C PRO A 108 2.16 18.70 -4.34
N ALA A 109 1.93 20.02 -4.41
CA ALA A 109 2.47 20.88 -5.48
C ALA A 109 3.99 21.09 -5.41
N TYR A 110 4.59 20.91 -4.24
CA TYR A 110 6.02 21.13 -4.00
C TYR A 110 6.94 20.09 -4.65
N ASN A 111 6.40 19.00 -5.21
CA ASN A 111 7.19 18.04 -6.01
C ASN A 111 6.65 17.83 -7.44
N ALA A 112 6.06 18.87 -8.04
CA ALA A 112 5.45 18.80 -9.37
C ALA A 112 6.42 18.35 -10.50
N LYS A 113 7.72 18.62 -10.37
CA LYS A 113 8.73 18.29 -11.39
C LYS A 113 9.01 16.78 -11.52
N ASP A 114 8.80 15.99 -10.46
CA ASP A 114 9.02 14.53 -10.46
C ASP A 114 7.73 13.73 -10.74
N MET A 115 6.61 14.42 -11.00
CA MET A 115 5.29 13.80 -11.22
C MET A 115 4.95 13.55 -12.70
N TYR A 116 5.83 13.90 -13.65
CA TYR A 116 5.55 13.82 -15.09
C TYR A 116 5.38 12.40 -15.65
N VAL A 117 5.60 11.36 -14.85
CA VAL A 117 5.38 9.94 -15.22
C VAL A 117 4.22 9.35 -14.41
N ALA A 118 3.14 10.12 -14.22
CA ALA A 118 1.91 9.61 -13.65
C ALA A 118 0.99 9.10 -14.76
N VAL A 119 0.75 7.79 -14.80
CA VAL A 119 -0.34 7.18 -15.59
C VAL A 119 -1.66 7.84 -15.17
N ALA A 120 -2.62 8.02 -16.08
CA ALA A 120 -3.87 8.77 -15.85
C ALA A 120 -4.65 8.40 -14.56
N ALA A 121 -4.54 7.15 -14.09
CA ALA A 121 -5.14 6.69 -12.82
C ALA A 121 -4.45 7.23 -11.54
N ASP A 122 -3.26 7.81 -11.68
CA ASP A 122 -2.42 8.25 -10.56
C ASP A 122 -2.47 9.76 -10.31
N HIS A 123 -3.36 10.48 -11.02
CA HIS A 123 -3.51 11.93 -10.91
C HIS A 123 -3.99 12.39 -9.52
N TRP A 124 -4.82 11.60 -8.85
CA TRP A 124 -5.37 11.90 -7.53
C TRP A 124 -4.53 11.31 -6.39
N SER A 125 -4.39 12.07 -5.30
CA SER A 125 -3.53 11.73 -4.16
C SER A 125 -4.22 10.90 -3.09
N PHE A 126 -5.53 11.07 -2.88
CA PHE A 126 -6.27 10.39 -1.82
C PHE A 126 -7.09 9.19 -2.34
N PRO A 127 -6.99 8.00 -1.71
CA PRO A 127 -6.00 7.60 -0.71
C PRO A 127 -4.68 7.17 -1.39
N SER A 128 -3.64 6.95 -0.60
CA SER A 128 -2.38 6.42 -1.12
C SER A 128 -2.49 4.93 -1.43
N GLY A 129 -2.53 4.58 -2.71
CA GLY A 129 -2.58 3.18 -3.17
C GLY A 129 -1.29 2.38 -2.92
N HIS A 130 -0.15 3.02 -2.65
CA HIS A 130 1.06 2.30 -2.19
C HIS A 130 0.94 1.93 -0.72
N SER A 131 0.40 2.84 0.10
CA SER A 131 0.13 2.59 1.51
C SER A 131 -0.90 1.48 1.69
N SER A 132 -2.04 1.58 0.99
CA SER A 132 -3.12 0.59 1.03
C SER A 132 -2.62 -0.81 0.71
N ARG A 133 -1.96 -0.99 -0.43
CA ARG A 133 -1.39 -2.27 -0.82
C ARG A 133 -0.34 -2.82 0.14
N ALA A 134 0.59 -2.00 0.62
CA ALA A 134 1.64 -2.48 1.51
C ALA A 134 1.07 -2.97 2.85
N PHE A 135 0.08 -2.25 3.41
CA PHE A 135 -0.62 -2.67 4.61
C PHE A 135 -1.56 -3.85 4.35
N LEU A 136 -2.18 -3.95 3.17
CA LEU A 136 -2.95 -5.12 2.76
C LEU A 136 -2.07 -6.37 2.77
N VAL A 137 -0.93 -6.34 2.08
CA VAL A 137 -0.01 -7.48 2.00
C VAL A 137 0.49 -7.86 3.40
N ALA A 138 0.93 -6.87 4.19
CA ALA A 138 1.44 -7.12 5.54
C ALA A 138 0.38 -7.74 6.46
N ALA A 139 -0.82 -7.16 6.51
CA ALA A 139 -1.91 -7.65 7.35
C ALA A 139 -2.47 -8.98 6.84
N PHE A 140 -2.52 -9.20 5.52
CA PHE A 140 -2.98 -10.46 4.94
C PHE A 140 -2.07 -11.61 5.35
N LEU A 141 -0.77 -11.47 5.10
CA LEU A 141 0.23 -12.49 5.42
C LEU A 141 0.35 -12.73 6.94
N ALA A 142 0.29 -11.66 7.74
CA ALA A 142 0.26 -11.81 9.20
C ALA A 142 -1.00 -12.58 9.65
N GLY A 143 -2.17 -12.27 9.07
CA GLY A 143 -3.44 -12.94 9.36
C GLY A 143 -3.50 -14.40 8.89
N SER A 144 -2.69 -14.77 7.90
CA SER A 144 -2.55 -16.15 7.42
C SER A 144 -1.51 -16.97 8.21
N GLY A 145 -0.82 -16.38 9.19
CA GLY A 145 0.15 -17.08 10.06
C GLY A 145 1.62 -16.91 9.67
N PHE A 146 1.97 -15.99 8.75
CA PHE A 146 3.35 -15.72 8.39
C PHE A 146 4.12 -15.04 9.54
N ARG A 147 5.23 -15.64 9.96
CA ARG A 147 5.90 -15.34 11.24
C ARG A 147 6.61 -13.98 11.35
N PRO A 148 7.32 -13.44 10.34
CA PRO A 148 8.00 -12.16 10.47
C PRO A 148 7.02 -10.98 10.27
N ARG A 149 5.93 -10.97 11.05
CA ARG A 149 4.86 -9.96 10.97
C ARG A 149 5.39 -8.56 11.26
N GLU A 150 6.32 -8.42 12.20
CA GLU A 150 6.93 -7.15 12.56
C GLU A 150 7.73 -6.59 11.38
N ALA A 151 8.46 -7.47 10.66
CA ALA A 151 9.20 -7.07 9.46
C ALA A 151 8.26 -6.65 8.32
N LEU A 152 7.12 -7.33 8.16
CA LEU A 152 6.10 -6.95 7.18
C LEU A 152 5.51 -5.57 7.48
N PHE A 153 5.12 -5.31 8.72
CA PHE A 153 4.59 -4.00 9.10
C PHE A 153 5.65 -2.89 9.06
N LEU A 154 6.91 -3.21 9.38
CA LEU A 154 8.02 -2.28 9.21
C LEU A 154 8.24 -1.93 7.75
N TRP A 155 8.22 -2.92 6.86
CA TRP A 155 8.29 -2.71 5.41
C TRP A 155 7.09 -1.88 4.90
N ALA A 156 5.88 -2.18 5.36
CA ALA A 156 4.69 -1.43 4.99
C ALA A 156 4.76 0.03 5.46
N ALA A 157 5.21 0.26 6.69
CA ALA A 157 5.44 1.59 7.23
C ALA A 157 6.53 2.35 6.47
N ALA A 158 7.66 1.71 6.15
CA ALA A 158 8.75 2.32 5.39
C ALA A 158 8.33 2.69 3.96
N THR A 159 7.61 1.77 3.28
CA THR A 159 7.04 2.00 1.95
C THR A 159 6.06 3.17 1.96
N SER A 160 5.21 3.23 2.98
CA SER A 160 4.23 4.29 3.19
C SER A 160 4.86 5.64 3.50
N ALA A 161 5.86 5.67 4.38
CA ALA A 161 6.63 6.85 4.71
C ALA A 161 7.34 7.40 3.47
N SER A 162 7.91 6.53 2.62
CA SER A 162 8.59 6.96 1.38
C SER A 162 7.68 7.82 0.48
N ARG A 163 6.35 7.62 0.51
CA ARG A 163 5.39 8.42 -0.26
C ARG A 163 5.32 9.87 0.20
N VAL A 164 5.37 10.10 1.52
CA VAL A 164 5.41 11.46 2.09
C VAL A 164 6.79 12.08 1.89
N LEU A 165 7.84 11.31 2.13
CA LEU A 165 9.23 11.80 2.04
C LEU A 165 9.62 12.14 0.60
N LEU A 166 9.06 11.45 -0.40
CA LEU A 166 9.19 11.81 -1.81
C LEU A 166 8.21 12.90 -2.25
N GLY A 167 7.38 13.44 -1.37
CA GLY A 167 6.39 14.46 -1.71
C GLY A 167 5.30 13.98 -2.68
N ARG A 168 5.02 12.68 -2.74
CA ARG A 168 4.04 12.06 -3.64
C ARG A 168 2.63 12.10 -3.07
N HIS A 169 2.52 12.06 -1.75
CA HIS A 169 1.27 12.01 -1.01
C HIS A 169 1.41 12.83 0.27
N TYR A 170 0.27 13.27 0.80
CA TYR A 170 0.22 13.84 2.14
C TYR A 170 0.10 12.74 3.20
N VAL A 171 0.34 13.10 4.46
CA VAL A 171 0.25 12.16 5.60
C VAL A 171 -1.14 11.55 5.71
N LEU A 172 -2.21 12.35 5.56
CA LEU A 172 -3.58 11.81 5.62
C LEU A 172 -3.90 10.84 4.47
N ASP A 173 -3.33 11.03 3.29
CA ASP A 173 -3.52 10.06 2.19
C ASP A 173 -2.91 8.70 2.55
N VAL A 174 -1.76 8.74 3.22
CA VAL A 174 -1.02 7.55 3.64
C VAL A 174 -1.72 6.83 4.78
N VAL A 175 -2.20 7.56 5.79
CA VAL A 175 -2.96 6.98 6.91
C VAL A 175 -4.27 6.36 6.41
N ALA A 176 -5.02 7.08 5.57
CA ALA A 176 -6.26 6.55 4.99
C ALA A 176 -6.00 5.30 4.13
N GLY A 177 -4.93 5.32 3.33
CA GLY A 177 -4.49 4.14 2.60
C GLY A 177 -4.20 2.96 3.53
N ALA A 178 -3.41 3.16 4.59
CA ALA A 178 -3.07 2.09 5.53
C ALA A 178 -4.33 1.47 6.18
N CYS A 179 -5.28 2.30 6.62
CA CYS A 179 -6.54 1.83 7.17
C CYS A 179 -7.36 1.02 6.16
N LEU A 180 -7.44 1.49 4.91
CA LEU A 180 -8.14 0.78 3.83
C LEU A 180 -7.50 -0.58 3.55
N GLY A 181 -6.17 -0.64 3.44
CA GLY A 181 -5.43 -1.88 3.22
C GLY A 181 -5.62 -2.92 4.32
N VAL A 182 -5.61 -2.51 5.59
CA VAL A 182 -5.91 -3.41 6.72
C VAL A 182 -7.34 -3.96 6.64
N PHE A 183 -8.30 -3.12 6.25
CA PHE A 183 -9.69 -3.54 6.07
C PHE A 183 -9.84 -4.54 4.90
N GLU A 184 -9.16 -4.30 3.78
CA GLU A 184 -9.15 -5.20 2.63
C GLU A 184 -8.47 -6.54 2.96
N ALA A 185 -7.39 -6.53 3.74
CA ALA A 185 -6.75 -7.74 4.24
C ALA A 185 -7.67 -8.57 5.14
N TRP A 186 -8.50 -7.91 5.95
CA TRP A 186 -9.51 -8.60 6.76
C TRP A 186 -10.55 -9.31 5.89
N LEU A 187 -11.07 -8.63 4.87
CA LEU A 187 -12.00 -9.24 3.89
C LEU A 187 -11.35 -10.39 3.12
N SER A 188 -10.11 -10.21 2.67
CA SER A 188 -9.35 -11.23 1.94
C SER A 188 -9.06 -12.46 2.81
N ASN A 189 -8.75 -12.29 4.10
CA ASN A 189 -8.61 -13.41 5.04
C ASN A 189 -9.94 -14.12 5.31
N LEU A 190 -11.06 -13.39 5.34
CA LEU A 190 -12.39 -14.01 5.43
C LEU A 190 -12.68 -14.88 4.21
N PHE A 191 -12.38 -14.37 3.02
CA PHE A 191 -12.48 -15.13 1.77
C PHE A 191 -11.57 -16.37 1.80
N LEU A 192 -10.31 -16.24 2.24
CA LEU A 192 -9.39 -17.36 2.39
C LEU A 192 -9.95 -18.46 3.31
N ARG A 193 -10.51 -18.09 4.46
CA ARG A 193 -11.14 -19.01 5.40
C ARG A 193 -12.37 -19.71 4.81
N PHE A 194 -13.08 -19.04 3.92
CA PHE A 194 -14.24 -19.59 3.24
C PHE A 194 -13.84 -20.63 2.18
N ILE A 195 -12.83 -20.33 1.35
CA ILE A 195 -12.40 -21.23 0.27
C ILE A 195 -11.48 -22.37 0.73
N ALA A 196 -10.75 -22.18 1.83
CA ALA A 196 -9.76 -23.13 2.33
C ALA A 196 -9.65 -23.08 3.86
N PRO A 197 -10.68 -23.56 4.59
CA PRO A 197 -10.69 -23.56 6.05
C PRO A 197 -9.52 -24.36 6.66
N ASP A 198 -9.08 -25.43 5.99
CA ASP A 198 -8.01 -26.30 6.49
C ASP A 198 -6.62 -25.64 6.38
N THR A 199 -6.38 -24.81 5.37
CA THR A 199 -5.13 -24.04 5.22
C THR A 199 -4.90 -23.12 6.43
N VAL A 200 -5.96 -22.52 6.96
CA VAL A 200 -5.89 -21.62 8.12
C VAL A 200 -5.75 -22.38 9.44
N ARG A 201 -6.22 -23.64 9.49
CA ARG A 201 -6.02 -24.51 10.66
C ARG A 201 -4.57 -24.97 10.76
N ILE A 202 -3.99 -25.42 9.65
CA ILE A 202 -2.59 -25.88 9.58
C ILE A 202 -1.64 -24.79 10.08
N THR A 203 -1.82 -23.54 9.64
CA THR A 203 -0.92 -22.45 10.07
C THR A 203 -1.02 -22.14 11.57
N LYS A 204 -2.19 -22.32 12.20
CA LYS A 204 -2.36 -22.17 13.64
C LYS A 204 -1.78 -23.35 14.43
N ASP A 205 -1.88 -24.57 13.92
CA ASP A 205 -1.33 -25.75 14.57
C ASP A 205 0.21 -25.73 14.52
N GLU A 206 0.79 -25.26 13.41
CA GLU A 206 2.23 -24.97 13.31
C GLU A 206 2.67 -23.84 14.25
N GLU A 207 1.82 -22.84 14.50
CA GLU A 207 2.07 -21.76 15.46
C GLU A 207 2.16 -22.29 16.89
N LEU A 208 1.17 -23.07 17.33
CA LEU A 208 1.16 -23.71 18.64
C LEU A 208 2.37 -24.61 18.84
N THR A 209 2.73 -25.38 17.82
CA THR A 209 3.88 -26.29 17.85
C THR A 209 5.21 -25.52 17.99
N PHE A 210 5.39 -24.43 17.24
CA PHE A 210 6.59 -23.60 17.31
C PHE A 210 6.72 -22.84 18.63
N LEU A 211 5.61 -22.32 19.17
CA LEU A 211 5.59 -21.66 20.48
C LEU A 211 5.92 -22.65 21.59
N GLN A 212 5.40 -23.87 21.54
CA GLN A 212 5.77 -24.95 22.45
C GLN A 212 7.25 -25.32 22.34
N PHE A 213 7.80 -25.39 21.13
CA PHE A 213 9.22 -25.66 20.90
C PHE A 213 10.12 -24.55 21.47
N THR A 214 9.78 -23.29 21.21
CA THR A 214 10.54 -22.13 21.71
C THR A 214 10.46 -22.03 23.24
N ALA A 215 9.28 -22.24 23.82
CA ALA A 215 9.09 -22.24 25.28
C ALA A 215 9.88 -23.37 25.95
N LYS A 216 9.87 -24.59 25.38
CA LYS A 216 10.68 -25.70 25.87
C LYS A 216 12.18 -25.45 25.72
N GLY A 217 12.62 -24.88 24.60
CA GLY A 217 14.02 -24.52 24.38
C GLY A 217 14.54 -23.43 25.31
N LEU A 218 13.66 -22.53 25.79
CA LEU A 218 13.97 -21.52 26.79
C LEU A 218 14.04 -22.10 28.21
N LEU A 219 13.17 -23.07 28.54
CA LEU A 219 13.14 -23.78 29.82
C LEU A 219 14.36 -24.69 30.06
N ILE A 220 14.99 -25.21 29.00
CA ILE A 220 16.18 -26.08 29.10
C ILE A 220 17.48 -25.25 29.31
N LYS A 221 17.40 -23.92 29.17
CA LYS A 221 18.55 -23.00 29.33
C LYS A 221 18.53 -22.20 30.64
N LEU A 222 17.59 -22.49 31.56
CA LEU A 222 17.49 -21.92 32.91
C LEU A 222 17.76 -23.01 33.95
#